data_AF-A0A317CQ37-F1
#
_entry.id   AF-A0A317CQ37-F1
#
_cell.length_a   1.000
_cell.length_b   1.000
_cell.length_c   1.000
_cell.angle_alpha   90.00
_cell.angle_beta   90.00
_cell.angle_gamma   90.00
#
_symmetry.space_group_name_H-M   'P 1'
#
loop_
_entity.id
_entity.type
_entity.pdbx_description
1 polymer ?
#
loop_
_entity_poly.entity_id
_entity_poly.type
_entity_poly.pdbx_seq_one_letter_code
_entity_poly.pdbx_strand_id
1 'polypeptide(L)'
;MQVLKQYRNSTLYKFACSYKFTVLGFVTSAIAVIVLSSTMLADAIYFDDPDHKDVTLESWMTPRYVAMSYGLPRTAIIEIFDIDENVESSRRLDHIATRIGVSLDELTNIVRIAALTYREQGLD
;
A
#
# COMPACT_ATOMS: atom_id res chain seq x y z
N MET A 1 0.61 -27.25 49.98
CA MET A 1 0.72 -26.14 49.00
C MET A 1 2.19 -25.82 48.72
N GLN A 2 3.01 -26.77 48.24
CA GLN A 2 4.44 -26.56 47.83
C GLN A 2 4.95 -27.70 46.91
N VAL A 3 4.25 -28.03 45.81
CA VAL A 3 4.71 -29.12 44.92
C VAL A 3 4.89 -28.70 43.45
N LEU A 4 4.68 -27.43 43.11
CA LEU A 4 4.71 -26.98 41.70
C LEU A 4 5.78 -25.92 41.40
N LYS A 5 7.02 -26.09 41.86
CA LYS A 5 8.10 -25.12 41.51
C LYS A 5 9.49 -25.70 41.22
N GLN A 6 9.62 -27.01 41.04
CA GLN A 6 10.92 -27.68 40.90
C GLN A 6 11.02 -28.53 39.62
N TYR A 7 10.55 -28.02 38.48
CA TYR A 7 10.82 -28.64 37.17
C TYR A 7 11.15 -27.59 36.11
N ARG A 8 11.92 -26.56 36.50
CA ARG A 8 12.35 -25.50 35.56
C ARG A 8 13.71 -25.85 34.96
N ASN A 9 13.64 -26.71 33.93
CA ASN A 9 14.51 -26.77 32.76
C ASN A 9 16.01 -26.82 33.03
N SER A 10 16.42 -27.81 33.84
CA SER A 10 17.82 -28.03 34.17
C SER A 10 18.70 -28.48 32.99
N THR A 11 18.06 -29.17 32.07
CA THR A 11 18.72 -29.91 31.01
C THR A 11 19.04 -29.00 29.82
N LEU A 12 18.17 -28.04 29.51
CA LEU A 12 18.31 -27.14 28.35
C LEU A 12 19.57 -26.27 28.44
N TYR A 13 19.87 -25.71 29.61
CA TYR A 13 21.08 -24.89 29.78
C TYR A 13 22.37 -25.71 29.78
N LYS A 14 22.34 -26.97 30.22
CA LYS A 14 23.50 -27.87 30.14
C LYS A 14 23.80 -28.26 28.69
N PHE A 15 22.76 -28.52 27.89
CA PHE A 15 22.89 -28.73 26.44
C PHE A 15 23.41 -27.48 25.73
N ALA A 16 22.90 -26.29 26.06
CA ALA A 16 23.39 -25.03 25.49
C ALA A 16 24.87 -24.74 25.83
N CYS A 17 25.35 -25.17 26.99
CA CYS A 17 26.76 -25.02 27.36
C CYS A 17 27.70 -26.03 26.69
N SER A 18 27.21 -27.20 26.28
CA SER A 18 28.04 -28.21 25.60
C SER A 18 28.10 -28.00 24.08
N TYR A 19 27.02 -27.50 23.48
CA TYR A 19 26.88 -27.30 22.02
C TYR A 19 26.71 -25.83 21.66
N LYS A 20 27.52 -24.97 22.29
CA LYS A 20 27.44 -23.50 22.18
C LYS A 20 27.38 -23.01 20.74
N PHE A 21 28.15 -23.61 19.83
CA PHE A 21 28.16 -23.25 18.41
C PHE A 21 26.87 -23.65 17.68
N THR A 22 26.34 -24.84 17.94
CA THR A 22 25.08 -25.30 17.32
C THR A 22 23.90 -24.49 17.81
N VAL A 23 23.84 -24.20 19.12
CA VAL A 23 22.79 -23.35 19.71
C VAL A 23 22.90 -21.93 19.20
N LEU A 24 24.12 -21.38 19.07
CA LEU A 24 24.33 -20.06 18.48
C LEU A 24 23.83 -20.01 17.03
N GLY A 25 24.21 -21.00 16.20
CA GLY A 25 23.77 -21.07 14.80
C GLY A 25 22.25 -21.25 14.65
N PHE A 26 21.63 -22.01 15.55
CA PHE A 26 20.18 -22.17 15.57
C PHE A 26 19.47 -20.86 15.94
N VAL A 27 19.94 -20.17 16.98
CA VAL A 27 19.38 -18.90 17.42
C VAL A 27 19.54 -17.82 16.35
N THR A 28 20.72 -17.71 15.72
CA THR A 28 20.93 -16.75 14.63
C THR A 28 20.04 -17.04 13.42
N SER A 29 19.89 -18.31 13.05
CA SER A 29 18.99 -18.72 11.96
C SER A 29 17.53 -18.40 12.28
N ALA A 30 17.09 -18.67 13.52
CA ALA A 30 15.73 -18.34 13.96
C ALA A 30 15.46 -16.83 13.91
N ILE A 31 16.43 -16.01 14.33
CA ILE A 31 16.34 -14.54 14.24
C ILE A 31 16.26 -14.11 12.76
N ALA A 32 17.11 -14.66 11.90
CA ALA A 32 17.10 -14.33 10.47
C ALA A 32 15.76 -14.65 9.81
N VAL A 33 15.14 -15.79 10.14
CA VAL A 33 13.81 -16.16 9.65
C VAL A 33 12.75 -15.17 10.11
N ILE A 34 12.78 -14.74 11.37
CA ILE A 34 11.81 -13.78 11.90
C ILE A 34 11.96 -12.44 11.18
N VAL A 35 13.19 -11.94 11.02
CA VAL A 35 13.44 -10.67 10.32
C VAL A 35 12.96 -10.76 8.88
N LEU A 36 13.39 -11.78 8.12
CA LEU A 36 13.01 -11.94 6.72
C LEU A 36 11.49 -12.11 6.55
N SER A 37 10.84 -12.88 7.43
CA SER A 37 9.39 -13.07 7.40
C SER A 37 8.67 -11.76 7.67
N SER A 38 9.15 -10.97 8.63
CA SER A 38 8.54 -9.68 8.98
C SER A 38 8.68 -8.65 7.86
N THR A 39 9.84 -8.59 7.19
CA THR A 39 10.04 -7.68 6.05
C THR A 39 9.21 -8.13 4.86
N MET A 40 9.17 -9.43 4.55
CA MET A 40 8.31 -9.94 3.47
C MET A 40 6.84 -9.69 3.76
N LEU A 41 6.39 -9.85 5.00
CA LEU A 41 5.00 -9.59 5.36
C LEU A 41 4.68 -8.10 5.32
N ALA A 42 5.60 -7.24 5.78
CA ALA A 42 5.47 -5.80 5.67
C ALA A 42 5.42 -5.36 4.21
N ASP A 43 6.29 -5.90 3.34
CA ASP A 43 6.28 -5.63 1.91
C ASP A 43 5.01 -6.16 1.25
N ALA A 44 4.58 -7.37 1.59
CA ALA A 44 3.34 -7.94 1.06
C ALA A 44 2.12 -7.09 1.44
N ILE A 45 2.04 -6.64 2.70
CA ILE A 45 0.99 -5.72 3.16
C ILE A 45 1.14 -4.36 2.47
N TYR A 46 2.35 -3.83 2.34
CA TYR A 46 2.63 -2.55 1.68
C TYR A 46 2.19 -2.55 0.20
N PHE A 47 2.38 -3.67 -0.50
CA PHE A 47 1.93 -3.86 -1.88
C PHE A 47 0.44 -4.25 -1.99
N ASP A 48 -0.15 -4.81 -0.93
CA ASP A 48 -1.58 -5.09 -0.83
C ASP A 48 -2.38 -3.86 -0.39
N ASP A 49 -1.73 -2.84 0.21
CA ASP A 49 -2.36 -1.60 0.65
C ASP A 49 -2.89 -0.80 -0.56
N PRO A 50 -4.22 -0.69 -0.71
CA PRO A 50 -4.82 0.06 -1.79
C PRO A 50 -4.60 1.59 -1.67
N ASP A 51 -4.08 2.11 -0.55
CA ASP A 51 -3.84 3.55 -0.36
C ASP A 51 -2.78 4.13 -1.32
N HIS A 52 -1.91 3.31 -1.90
CA HIS A 52 -1.00 3.79 -2.97
C HIS A 52 -1.73 4.12 -4.28
N LYS A 53 -3.02 3.78 -4.41
CA LYS A 53 -3.85 4.15 -5.57
C LYS A 53 -4.49 5.53 -5.43
N ASP A 54 -4.53 6.09 -4.21
CA ASP A 54 -5.27 7.31 -3.89
C ASP A 54 -4.35 8.51 -3.55
N VAL A 55 -3.15 8.51 -4.13
CA VAL A 55 -2.14 9.57 -4.01
C VAL A 55 -2.75 10.91 -4.39
N THR A 56 -2.56 11.93 -3.54
CA THR A 56 -2.99 13.30 -3.81
C THR A 56 -2.57 13.72 -5.21
N LEU A 57 -3.52 14.21 -6.01
CA LEU A 57 -3.23 14.61 -7.38
C LEU A 57 -2.18 15.72 -7.36
N GLU A 58 -1.16 15.59 -8.19
CA GLU A 58 -0.14 16.60 -8.35
C GLU A 58 -0.36 17.39 -9.64
N SER A 59 0.05 18.66 -9.64
CA SER A 59 -0.14 19.60 -10.76
C SER A 59 0.41 19.10 -12.10
N TRP A 60 1.51 18.33 -12.06
CA TRP A 60 2.18 17.79 -13.24
C TRP A 60 1.52 16.51 -13.79
N MET A 61 0.60 15.88 -13.04
CA MET A 61 -0.02 14.62 -13.44
C MET A 61 -0.96 14.82 -14.62
N THR A 62 -1.08 13.79 -15.45
CA THR A 62 -1.93 13.79 -16.65
C THR A 62 -3.26 13.06 -16.36
N PRO A 63 -4.39 13.43 -16.99
CA PRO A 63 -5.66 12.70 -16.84
C PRO A 63 -5.55 11.20 -17.12
N ARG A 64 -4.72 10.84 -18.11
CA ARG A 64 -4.44 9.44 -18.45
C ARG A 64 -3.70 8.72 -17.32
N TYR A 65 -2.75 9.38 -16.68
CA TYR A 65 -2.05 8.82 -15.54
C TYR A 65 -3.00 8.60 -14.36
N VAL A 66 -3.88 9.57 -14.08
CA VAL A 66 -4.92 9.44 -13.04
C VAL A 66 -5.86 8.27 -13.32
N ALA A 67 -6.34 8.13 -14.56
CA ALA A 67 -7.17 7.00 -14.97
C ALA A 67 -6.51 5.65 -14.64
N MET A 68 -5.21 5.53 -14.95
CA MET A 68 -4.44 4.32 -14.72
C MET A 68 -4.16 4.05 -13.24
N SER A 69 -3.84 5.08 -12.46
CA SER A 69 -3.56 4.97 -11.02
C SER A 69 -4.81 4.59 -10.21
N TYR A 70 -5.96 5.21 -10.53
CA TYR A 70 -7.22 4.97 -9.81
C TYR A 70 -8.03 3.79 -10.36
N GLY A 71 -7.66 3.28 -11.55
CA GLY A 71 -8.37 2.19 -12.23
C GLY A 71 -9.70 2.63 -12.84
N LEU A 72 -9.81 3.89 -13.27
CA LEU A 72 -11.03 4.46 -13.82
C LEU A 72 -11.07 4.32 -15.35
N PRO A 73 -12.23 4.00 -15.96
CA PRO A 73 -12.37 3.98 -17.40
C PRO A 73 -12.20 5.39 -17.98
N ARG A 74 -11.71 5.49 -19.22
CA ARG A 74 -11.44 6.77 -19.89
C ARG A 74 -12.67 7.69 -19.95
N THR A 75 -13.86 7.11 -20.11
CA THR A 75 -15.14 7.83 -20.15
C THR A 75 -15.45 8.56 -18.84
N ALA A 76 -15.26 7.91 -17.69
CA ALA A 76 -15.46 8.52 -16.38
C ALA A 76 -14.53 9.72 -16.17
N ILE A 77 -13.28 9.59 -16.59
CA ILE A 77 -12.25 10.62 -16.45
C ILE A 77 -12.54 11.83 -17.35
N ILE A 78 -13.07 11.60 -18.55
CA ILE A 78 -13.50 12.67 -19.46
C ILE A 78 -14.66 13.46 -18.86
N GLU A 79 -15.63 12.77 -18.27
CA GLU A 79 -16.79 13.38 -17.63
C GLU A 79 -16.38 14.19 -16.38
N ILE A 80 -15.55 13.60 -15.50
CA ILE A 80 -15.08 14.26 -14.27
C ILE A 80 -14.24 15.51 -14.57
N PHE A 81 -13.35 15.43 -15.56
CA PHE A 81 -12.46 16.54 -15.91
C PHE A 81 -13.04 17.49 -16.97
N ASP A 82 -14.27 17.27 -17.41
CA ASP A 82 -14.94 18.04 -18.47
C ASP A 82 -14.00 18.27 -19.68
N ILE A 83 -13.38 17.18 -20.16
CA ILE A 83 -12.40 17.24 -21.25
C ILE A 83 -13.14 17.10 -22.58
N ASP A 84 -13.08 18.13 -23.42
CA ASP A 84 -13.49 17.98 -24.82
C ASP A 84 -12.63 16.91 -25.49
N GLU A 85 -13.26 15.85 -25.99
CA GLU A 85 -12.60 14.70 -26.60
C GLU A 85 -11.76 15.08 -27.84
N ASN A 86 -12.05 16.25 -28.41
CA ASN A 86 -11.45 16.79 -29.63
C ASN A 86 -10.34 17.83 -29.37
N VAL A 87 -10.19 18.31 -28.13
CA VAL A 87 -9.14 19.25 -27.76
C VAL A 87 -8.06 18.47 -27.05
N GLU A 88 -6.88 18.41 -27.67
CA GLU A 88 -5.67 17.77 -27.16
C GLU A 88 -5.54 18.07 -25.66
N SER A 89 -5.97 17.07 -24.86
CA SER A 89 -6.24 17.21 -23.45
C SER A 89 -5.09 17.97 -22.81
N SER A 90 -5.37 19.06 -22.10
CA SER A 90 -4.35 19.74 -21.32
C SER A 90 -3.54 18.66 -20.59
N ARG A 91 -2.25 18.58 -20.89
CA ARG A 91 -1.41 17.46 -20.47
C ARG A 91 -1.27 17.40 -18.96
N ARG A 92 -1.67 18.46 -18.25
CA ARG A 92 -1.47 18.65 -16.82
C ARG A 92 -2.77 19.01 -16.11
N LEU A 93 -2.92 18.49 -14.90
CA LEU A 93 -4.06 18.68 -14.01
C LEU A 93 -4.21 20.12 -13.51
N ASP A 94 -3.13 20.89 -13.43
CA ASP A 94 -3.17 22.30 -13.03
C ASP A 94 -4.11 23.16 -13.89
N HIS A 95 -3.99 23.03 -15.21
CA HIS A 95 -4.81 23.73 -16.18
C HIS A 95 -6.25 23.23 -16.18
N ILE A 96 -6.46 21.94 -15.89
CA ILE A 96 -7.79 21.33 -15.80
C ILE A 96 -8.51 21.84 -14.55
N ALA A 97 -7.83 21.82 -13.40
CA ALA A 97 -8.33 22.37 -12.15
C ALA A 97 -8.69 23.86 -12.31
N THR A 98 -7.80 24.63 -12.95
CA THR A 98 -8.04 26.06 -13.25
C THR A 98 -9.24 26.27 -14.17
N ARG A 99 -9.43 25.40 -15.17
CA ARG A 99 -10.54 25.48 -16.13
C ARG A 99 -11.89 25.16 -15.48
N ILE A 100 -11.93 24.12 -14.64
CA ILE A 100 -13.13 23.69 -13.91
C ILE A 100 -13.41 24.64 -12.72
N GLY A 101 -12.41 25.44 -12.30
CA GLY A 101 -12.53 26.39 -11.21
C GLY A 101 -12.44 25.76 -9.82
N VAL A 102 -11.84 24.55 -9.73
CA VAL A 102 -11.68 23.79 -8.48
C VAL A 102 -10.22 23.73 -8.05
N SER A 103 -9.99 23.55 -6.75
CA SER A 103 -8.64 23.28 -6.25
C SER A 103 -8.21 21.85 -6.59
N LEU A 104 -6.90 21.61 -6.59
CA LEU A 104 -6.34 20.27 -6.86
C LEU A 104 -6.74 19.24 -5.79
N ASP A 105 -6.90 19.70 -4.54
CA ASP A 105 -7.34 18.87 -3.42
C ASP A 105 -8.82 18.46 -3.57
N GLU A 106 -9.67 19.42 -3.97
CA GLU A 106 -11.08 19.17 -4.23
C GLU A 106 -11.27 18.23 -5.43
N LEU A 107 -10.46 18.40 -6.48
CA LEU A 107 -10.42 17.49 -7.61
C LEU A 107 -9.98 16.08 -7.23
N THR A 108 -9.02 15.96 -6.30
CA THR A 108 -8.59 14.65 -5.74
C THR A 108 -9.76 13.97 -5.03
N ASN A 109 -10.54 14.72 -4.25
CA ASN A 109 -11.69 14.17 -3.54
C ASN A 109 -12.79 13.68 -4.50
N ILE A 110 -13.08 14.45 -5.56
CA ILE A 110 -14.04 14.06 -6.60
C ILE A 110 -13.62 12.75 -7.28
N VAL A 111 -12.35 12.66 -7.70
CA VAL A 111 -11.81 11.45 -8.36
C VAL A 111 -11.85 10.25 -7.40
N ARG A 112 -11.54 10.43 -6.12
CA ARG A 112 -11.61 9.38 -5.10
C ARG A 112 -13.03 8.85 -4.92
N ILE A 113 -14.02 9.75 -4.79
CA ILE A 113 -15.44 9.36 -4.66
C ILE A 113 -15.90 8.60 -5.91
N ALA A 114 -15.52 9.07 -7.10
CA ALA A 114 -15.83 8.38 -8.34
C ALA A 114 -15.20 6.98 -8.38
N ALA A 115 -13.91 6.85 -8.04
CA ALA A 115 -13.21 5.56 -7.99
C ALA A 115 -13.88 4.57 -7.04
N LEU A 116 -14.31 5.01 -5.85
CA LEU A 116 -15.06 4.18 -4.92
C LEU A 116 -16.39 3.72 -5.51
N THR A 117 -17.15 4.64 -6.13
CA THR A 117 -18.44 4.32 -6.78
C THR A 117 -18.28 3.29 -7.89
N TYR A 118 -17.24 3.42 -8.73
CA TYR A 118 -16.96 2.47 -9.81
C TYR A 118 -16.57 1.08 -9.29
N ARG A 119 -15.78 1.01 -8.21
CA ARG A 119 -15.41 -0.25 -7.56
C ARG A 119 -16.61 -0.94 -6.92
N GLU A 120 -17.51 -0.19 -6.28
CA GLU A 120 -18.74 -0.73 -5.68
C GLU A 120 -19.72 -1.26 -6.74
N GLN A 121 -19.72 -0.66 -7.94
CA GLN A 121 -20.59 -1.07 -9.05
C GLN A 121 -20.08 -2.31 -9.82
N GLY A 122 -18.86 -2.79 -9.56
CA GLY A 122 -18.28 -3.97 -10.24
C GLY A 122 -18.14 -3.78 -11.75
N LEU A 123 -17.81 -2.55 -12.18
CA LEU A 123 -17.61 -2.17 -13.58
C LEU A 123 -16.11 -2.21 -13.98
N ASP A 124 -15.38 -3.20 -13.48
CA ASP A 124 -13.98 -3.49 -13.76
C ASP A 124 -13.73 -4.17 -15.12
#